data_AF-A0A346PMA9-F1
#
_entry.id   AF-A0A346PMA9-F1
#
_cell.length_a   1.000
_cell.length_b   1.000
_cell.length_c   1.000
_cell.angle_alpha   90.00
_cell.angle_beta   90.00
_cell.angle_gamma   90.00
#
_symmetry.space_group_name_H-M   'P 1'
#
loop_
_entity.id
_entity.type
_entity.pdbx_description
1 polymer ?
#
loop_
_entity_poly.entity_id
_entity_poly.type
_entity_poly.pdbx_seq_one_letter_code
_entity_poly.pdbx_strand_id
1 'polypeptide(L)'
;MSSSDDGGYVHDPSAFDEDGTRQEEGDDDWVDDPAHPTTADREFDWRGWTLVGVIVFAFIVAPVAIVLWPPDVGYLFALLILPLVPAVLLAITAVWATTRP
;
A
#
# COMPACT_ATOMS: atom_id res chain seq x y z
N MET A 1 -5.77 -16.56 25.72
CA MET A 1 -6.85 -16.23 24.76
C MET A 1 -6.72 -17.24 23.64
N SER A 2 -7.62 -18.22 23.57
CA SER A 2 -7.58 -19.30 22.57
C SER A 2 -8.42 -18.87 21.39
N SER A 3 -7.86 -18.89 20.17
CA SER A 3 -8.63 -18.72 18.93
C SER A 3 -9.71 -19.80 18.90
N SER A 4 -10.96 -19.40 18.68
CA SER A 4 -12.09 -20.31 18.46
C SER A 4 -12.44 -20.29 16.98
N ASP A 5 -11.46 -20.60 16.13
CA ASP A 5 -11.68 -20.91 14.71
C ASP A 5 -11.92 -22.42 14.59
N ASP A 6 -13.10 -22.85 15.03
CA ASP A 6 -13.61 -24.23 14.86
C ASP A 6 -14.33 -24.37 13.50
N GLY A 7 -13.87 -23.62 12.49
CA GLY A 7 -14.38 -23.63 11.12
C GLY A 7 -13.34 -24.21 10.17
N GLY A 8 -12.70 -25.32 10.56
CA GLY A 8 -11.76 -26.03 9.70
C GLY A 8 -12.45 -26.41 8.40
N TYR A 9 -11.82 -26.12 7.26
CA TYR A 9 -12.36 -26.49 5.94
C TYR A 9 -12.46 -28.03 5.85
N VAL A 10 -13.67 -28.55 6.01
CA VAL A 10 -13.98 -29.98 5.83
C VAL A 10 -14.54 -30.15 4.43
N HIS A 11 -13.84 -30.92 3.61
CA HIS A 11 -14.37 -31.35 2.32
C HIS A 11 -15.51 -32.34 2.59
N ASP A 12 -16.76 -31.89 2.41
CA ASP A 12 -17.93 -32.76 2.40
C ASP A 12 -18.32 -33.09 0.95
N PRO A 13 -18.02 -34.31 0.45
CA PRO A 13 -18.38 -34.70 -0.91
C PRO A 13 -19.89 -34.87 -1.09
N SER A 14 -20.67 -34.94 -0.01
CA SER A 14 -22.14 -35.02 -0.08
C SER A 14 -22.81 -33.65 -0.22
N ALA A 15 -22.07 -32.55 -0.04
CA ALA A 15 -22.56 -31.19 -0.28
C ALA A 15 -22.63 -30.81 -1.78
N PHE A 16 -22.27 -31.73 -2.66
CA PHE A 16 -22.28 -31.54 -4.11
C PHE A 16 -23.17 -32.60 -4.76
N ASP A 17 -23.94 -32.19 -5.77
CA ASP A 17 -24.74 -33.12 -6.57
C ASP A 17 -23.88 -33.85 -7.62
N GLU A 18 -24.50 -34.77 -8.37
CA GLU A 18 -23.82 -35.59 -9.37
C GLU A 18 -23.20 -34.78 -10.54
N ASP A 19 -23.61 -33.52 -10.74
CA ASP A 19 -23.02 -32.60 -11.73
C ASP A 19 -21.90 -31.73 -11.12
N GLY A 20 -21.61 -31.91 -9.83
CA GLY A 20 -20.57 -31.19 -9.09
C GLY A 20 -20.99 -29.78 -8.67
N THR A 21 -22.28 -29.44 -8.74
CA THR A 21 -22.81 -28.19 -8.20
C THR A 21 -23.12 -28.31 -6.72
N ARG A 22 -22.83 -27.26 -5.95
CA ARG A 22 -23.05 -27.25 -4.50
C ARG A 22 -24.55 -27.23 -4.22
N GLN A 23 -25.03 -28.16 -3.38
CA GLN A 23 -26.43 -28.21 -2.98
C GLN A 23 -26.68 -27.09 -1.96
N GLU A 24 -27.47 -26.08 -2.34
CA GLU A 24 -27.82 -24.93 -1.50
C GLU A 24 -28.84 -25.36 -0.42
N GLU A 25 -28.36 -25.91 0.70
CA GLU A 25 -29.15 -25.94 1.94
C GLU A 25 -29.05 -24.56 2.61
N GLY A 26 -30.20 -23.88 2.69
CA GLY A 26 -30.31 -22.48 3.05
C GLY A 26 -29.70 -22.12 4.40
N ASP A 27 -28.68 -21.27 4.33
CA ASP A 27 -28.42 -20.18 5.26
C ASP A 27 -27.67 -19.10 4.45
N ASP A 28 -28.45 -18.34 3.65
CA ASP A 28 -27.94 -17.21 2.87
C ASP A 28 -27.66 -16.01 3.79
N ASP A 29 -26.62 -16.13 4.61
CA ASP A 29 -25.81 -14.98 5.05
C ASP A 29 -24.47 -14.96 4.27
N TRP A 30 -24.50 -15.44 3.03
CA TRP A 30 -23.43 -15.16 2.07
C TRP A 30 -23.60 -13.72 1.58
N VAL A 31 -22.67 -12.85 1.97
CA VAL A 31 -22.57 -11.51 1.40
C VAL A 31 -22.26 -11.68 -0.09
N ASP A 32 -23.29 -11.62 -0.94
CA ASP A 32 -23.26 -11.90 -2.40
C ASP A 32 -22.25 -11.04 -3.19
N ASP A 33 -21.62 -10.05 -2.58
CA ASP A 33 -20.50 -9.32 -3.15
C ASP A 33 -19.63 -8.76 -2.00
N PRO A 34 -18.60 -9.49 -1.54
CA PRO A 34 -17.66 -8.92 -0.59
C PRO A 34 -17.01 -7.73 -1.26
N ALA A 35 -17.26 -6.51 -0.74
CA ALA A 35 -16.86 -5.23 -1.32
C ALA A 35 -15.46 -5.32 -1.93
N HIS A 36 -15.39 -5.51 -3.25
CA HIS A 36 -14.13 -5.77 -3.92
C HIS A 36 -13.29 -4.48 -3.81
N PRO A 37 -11.99 -4.55 -3.44
CA PRO A 37 -11.21 -3.33 -3.20
C PRO A 37 -11.11 -2.42 -4.43
N THR A 38 -11.42 -2.93 -5.63
CA THR A 38 -11.48 -2.16 -6.89
C THR A 38 -12.80 -1.44 -7.13
N THR A 39 -13.89 -1.79 -6.45
CA THR A 39 -15.18 -1.07 -6.50
C THR A 39 -15.20 0.17 -5.61
N ALA A 40 -14.22 0.31 -4.69
CA ALA A 40 -13.99 1.56 -4.01
C ALA A 40 -13.41 2.59 -5.00
N ASP A 41 -14.17 3.65 -5.29
CA ASP A 41 -13.69 4.82 -6.06
C ASP A 41 -12.50 5.46 -5.33
N ARG A 42 -11.28 5.04 -5.68
CA ARG A 42 -10.04 5.59 -5.12
C ARG A 42 -9.50 6.64 -6.08
N GLU A 43 -9.87 7.88 -5.85
CA GLU A 43 -9.29 9.02 -6.56
C GLU A 43 -7.88 9.34 -6.04
N PHE A 44 -7.06 9.93 -6.92
CA PHE A 44 -5.71 10.35 -6.56
C PHE A 44 -5.74 11.68 -5.83
N ASP A 45 -5.88 11.60 -4.51
CA ASP A 45 -6.02 12.76 -3.62
C ASP A 45 -4.73 13.57 -3.46
N TRP A 46 -4.83 14.68 -2.71
CA TRP A 46 -3.71 15.58 -2.39
C TRP A 46 -2.50 14.85 -1.76
N ARG A 47 -2.73 13.70 -1.12
CA ARG A 47 -1.68 12.88 -0.47
C ARG A 47 -0.82 12.20 -1.52
N GLY A 48 -1.46 11.68 -2.57
CA GLY A 48 -0.79 11.14 -3.74
C GLY A 48 0.04 12.21 -4.44
N TRP A 49 -0.54 13.40 -4.64
CA TRP A 49 0.20 14.53 -5.23
C TRP A 49 1.38 15.00 -4.38
N THR A 50 1.23 14.99 -3.04
CA THR A 50 2.33 15.29 -2.13
C THR A 50 3.48 14.29 -2.30
N LEU A 51 3.17 12.99 -2.36
CA LEU A 51 4.17 11.94 -2.59
C LEU A 51 4.89 12.13 -3.93
N VAL A 52 4.15 12.44 -5.01
CA VAL A 52 4.73 12.76 -6.31
C VAL A 52 5.67 13.97 -6.22
N GLY A 53 5.28 15.03 -5.51
CA GLY A 53 6.13 16.19 -5.26
C GLY A 53 7.44 15.83 -4.56
N VAL A 54 7.40 14.96 -3.55
CA VAL A 54 8.61 14.48 -2.85
C VAL A 54 9.48 13.61 -3.76
N ILE A 55 8.89 12.78 -4.62
CA ILE A 55 9.64 11.99 -5.61
C ILE A 55 10.39 12.92 -6.57
N VAL A 56 9.73 13.96 -7.11
CA VAL A 56 10.38 14.96 -7.97
C VAL A 56 11.52 15.66 -7.23
N PHE A 57 11.30 16.04 -5.97
CA PHE A 57 12.36 16.63 -5.14
C PHE A 57 13.55 15.67 -4.96
N ALA A 58 13.29 14.40 -4.67
CA ALA A 58 14.30 13.39 -4.39
C ALA A 58 15.17 13.03 -5.61
N PHE A 59 14.55 12.89 -6.78
CA PHE A 59 15.23 12.36 -7.97
C PHE A 59 15.67 13.43 -8.97
N ILE A 60 15.15 14.65 -8.86
CA ILE A 60 15.49 15.74 -9.78
C ILE A 60 16.15 16.89 -9.01
N VAL A 61 15.47 17.45 -8.02
CA VAL A 61 15.97 18.65 -7.33
C VAL A 61 17.25 18.36 -6.55
N ALA A 62 17.29 17.29 -5.76
CA ALA A 62 18.48 16.95 -4.98
C ALA A 62 19.71 16.62 -5.85
N PRO A 63 19.64 15.79 -6.91
CA PRO A 63 20.77 15.56 -7.81
C PRO A 63 21.23 16.82 -8.54
N VAL A 64 20.30 17.64 -9.04
CA VAL A 64 20.65 18.90 -9.70
C VAL A 64 21.35 19.85 -8.73
N ALA A 65 20.88 19.93 -7.47
CA ALA A 65 21.53 20.74 -6.45
C ALA A 65 22.97 20.30 -6.17
N ILE A 66 23.24 18.99 -6.12
CA ILE A 66 24.61 18.44 -5.95
C ILE A 66 25.54 18.89 -7.08
N VAL A 67 25.02 18.92 -8.32
CA VAL A 67 25.81 19.32 -9.49
C VAL A 67 26.05 20.83 -9.54
N LEU A 68 25.05 21.64 -9.18
CA LEU A 68 25.11 23.10 -9.30
C LEU A 68 25.78 23.80 -8.10
N TRP A 69 25.82 23.17 -6.93
CA TRP A 69 26.54 23.66 -5.74
C TRP A 69 27.79 22.83 -5.46
N PRO A 70 28.95 23.21 -6.02
CA PRO A 70 30.20 22.47 -5.89
C PRO A 70 30.73 22.39 -4.43
N PRO A 71 31.67 21.46 -4.15
CA PRO A 71 31.95 20.87 -2.83
C PRO A 71 32.69 21.77 -1.82
N ASP A 72 32.61 23.10 -1.92
CA ASP A 72 32.94 23.98 -0.79
C ASP A 72 31.98 23.75 0.39
N VAL A 73 30.81 23.15 0.13
CA VAL A 73 29.99 22.47 1.14
C VAL A 73 30.64 21.13 1.50
N GLY A 74 30.99 20.95 2.78
CA GLY A 74 31.76 19.79 3.22
C GLY A 74 31.18 18.44 2.77
N TYR A 75 32.04 17.45 2.51
CA TYR A 75 31.72 16.11 2.00
C TYR A 75 30.48 15.47 2.66
N LEU A 76 30.34 15.64 3.99
CA LEU A 76 29.19 15.18 4.77
C LEU A 76 27.85 15.78 4.30
N PHE A 77 27.82 17.08 3.97
CA PHE A 77 26.61 17.74 3.50
C PHE A 77 26.22 17.28 2.09
N ALA A 78 27.19 17.26 1.16
CA ALA A 78 26.93 16.94 -0.24
C ALA A 78 26.53 15.46 -0.44
N LEU A 79 27.19 14.53 0.27
CA LEU A 79 27.04 13.10 0.02
C LEU A 79 26.23 12.34 1.07
N LEU A 80 26.01 12.93 2.25
CA LEU A 80 25.18 12.30 3.27
C LEU A 80 23.88 13.07 3.51
N ILE A 81 23.95 14.34 3.91
CA ILE A 81 22.74 15.08 4.34
C ILE A 81 21.81 15.35 3.16
N LEU A 82 22.33 15.88 2.06
CA LEU A 82 21.55 16.26 0.88
C LEU A 82 20.79 15.06 0.24
N PRO A 83 21.37 13.84 0.15
CA PRO A 83 20.60 12.65 -0.24
C PRO A 83 19.79 12.00 0.89
N LEU A 84 20.16 12.16 2.16
CA LEU A 84 19.42 11.59 3.29
C LEU A 84 18.08 12.30 3.51
N VAL A 85 18.03 13.63 3.37
CA VAL A 85 16.79 14.42 3.52
C VAL A 85 15.66 13.91 2.62
N PRO A 86 15.82 13.77 1.28
CA PRO A 86 14.76 13.24 0.43
C PRO A 86 14.38 11.79 0.78
N ALA A 87 15.31 10.96 1.24
CA ALA A 87 15.00 9.60 1.67
C ALA A 87 14.09 9.58 2.91
N VAL A 88 14.38 10.42 3.92
CA VAL A 88 13.55 10.55 5.12
C VAL A 88 12.16 11.10 4.77
N LEU A 89 12.10 12.11 3.90
CA LEU A 89 10.83 12.67 3.43
C LEU A 89 10.00 11.62 2.69
N LEU A 90 10.61 10.82 1.81
CA LEU A 90 9.92 9.73 1.13
C LEU A 90 9.39 8.69 2.12
N ALA A 91 10.19 8.27 3.10
CA ALA A 91 9.76 7.31 4.10
C ALA A 91 8.52 7.81 4.88
N ILE A 92 8.59 9.05 5.38
CA ILE A 92 7.49 9.63 6.16
C ILE A 92 6.25 9.83 5.29
N THR A 93 6.41 10.41 4.10
CA THR A 93 5.27 10.72 3.22
C THR A 93 4.64 9.49 2.61
N ALA A 94 5.41 8.42 2.36
CA ALA A 94 4.86 7.15 1.91
C ALA A 94 4.01 6.49 3.00
N VAL A 95 4.51 6.42 4.24
CA VAL A 95 3.74 5.89 5.38
C VAL A 95 2.50 6.74 5.62
N TRP A 96 2.65 8.07 5.60
CA TRP A 96 1.51 8.95 5.74
C TRP A 96 0.53 8.81 4.57
N ALA A 97 0.95 8.63 3.32
CA ALA A 97 0.02 8.52 2.20
C ALA A 97 -0.88 7.28 2.30
N THR A 98 -0.42 6.21 2.95
CA THR A 98 -1.17 4.96 3.09
C THR A 98 -2.06 4.91 4.34
N THR A 99 -1.86 5.76 5.35
CA THR A 99 -2.71 5.82 6.55
C THR A 99 -4.02 6.53 6.26
N ARG A 100 -5.01 5.82 5.73
CA ARG A 100 -6.40 6.30 5.69
C ARG A 100 -6.96 6.33 7.13
N PRO A 101 -7.57 7.43 7.60
CA PRO A 101 -8.45 7.35 8.76
C PRO A 101 -9.66 6.45 8.46
#